data_AF-A0A523Y7Z7-F1
#
_entry.id   AF-A0A523Y7Z7-F1
#
_cell.length_a   1.000
_cell.length_b   1.000
_cell.length_c   1.000
_cell.angle_alpha   90.00
_cell.angle_beta   90.00
_cell.angle_gamma   90.00
#
_symmetry.space_group_name_H-M   'P 1'
#
loop_
_entity.id
_entity.type
_entity.pdbx_description
1 polymer ?
#
loop_
_entity_poly.entity_id
_entity_poly.type
_entity_poly.pdbx_seq_one_letter_code
_entity_poly.pdbx_strand_id
1 'polypeptide(L)'
;MEKEFKEIIEQSKKSLEKAEKKIEELSEDFTEEAGEFWVDLKKRFAGVNDKLKDAYTDFEEKAELKGQLGMMEARDRVEKLKEATHEFTYKVSTKAQEELDIAALKAHLAKMESEDLWEEKQKEFSLIYQDSKIEAEKLAKKAGKEINEVFLKLTEMV
;
A
#
# COMPACT_ATOMS: atom_id res chain seq x y z
N MET A 1 7.00 -21.60 -4.32
CA MET A 1 5.88 -20.69 -4.61
C MET A 1 5.39 -20.00 -3.35
N GLU A 2 4.75 -20.72 -2.42
CA GLU A 2 4.33 -20.15 -1.13
C GLU A 2 5.47 -19.44 -0.38
N LYS A 3 6.66 -20.07 -0.35
CA LYS A 3 7.87 -19.46 0.23
C LYS A 3 8.27 -18.13 -0.42
N GLU A 4 8.17 -18.02 -1.74
CA GLU A 4 8.53 -16.78 -2.44
C GLU A 4 7.52 -15.66 -2.12
N PHE A 5 6.22 -15.98 -2.03
CA PHE A 5 5.22 -15.00 -1.61
C PHE A 5 5.43 -14.55 -0.18
N LYS A 6 5.73 -15.48 0.74
CA LYS A 6 6.06 -15.17 2.13
C LYS A 6 7.29 -14.26 2.23
N GLU A 7 8.34 -14.55 1.47
CA GLU A 7 9.53 -13.69 1.41
C GLU A 7 9.20 -12.29 0.90
N ILE A 8 8.40 -12.17 -0.17
CA ILE A 8 7.98 -10.86 -0.71
C ILE A 8 7.13 -10.10 0.31
N ILE A 9 6.22 -10.77 1.00
CA ILE A 9 5.38 -10.19 2.05
C ILE A 9 6.26 -9.67 3.19
N GLU A 10 7.20 -10.50 3.68
CA GLU A 10 8.10 -10.11 4.76
C GLU A 10 9.02 -8.95 4.38
N GLN A 11 9.53 -8.95 3.14
CA GLN A 11 10.30 -7.82 2.62
C GLN A 11 9.45 -6.54 2.57
N SER A 12 8.22 -6.63 2.08
CA SER A 12 7.29 -5.50 2.01
C SER A 12 6.98 -4.94 3.40
N LYS A 13 6.71 -5.79 4.39
CA LYS A 13 6.49 -5.40 5.79
C LYS A 13 7.72 -4.71 6.38
N LYS A 14 8.92 -5.26 6.16
CA LYS A 14 10.18 -4.65 6.61
C LYS A 14 10.42 -3.29 5.98
N SER A 15 10.12 -3.12 4.70
CA SER A 15 10.25 -1.83 4.02
C SER A 15 9.24 -0.81 4.54
N LEU A 16 8.00 -1.24 4.81
CA LEU A 16 7.00 -0.38 5.44
C LEU A 16 7.46 0.08 6.84
N GLU A 17 7.90 -0.84 7.70
CA GLU A 17 8.39 -0.51 9.04
C GLU A 17 9.59 0.45 9.00
N LYS A 18 10.48 0.31 8.01
CA LYS A 18 11.60 1.23 7.80
C LYS A 18 11.12 2.62 7.41
N ALA A 19 10.17 2.72 6.48
CA ALA A 19 9.58 3.98 6.07
C ALA A 19 8.89 4.67 7.27
N GLU A 20 8.12 3.91 8.06
CA GLU A 20 7.47 4.41 9.27
C GLU A 20 8.46 4.98 10.28
N LYS A 21 9.52 4.21 10.61
CA LYS A 21 10.55 4.67 11.55
C LYS A 21 11.25 5.93 11.06
N LYS A 22 11.62 5.99 9.78
CA LYS A 22 12.31 7.16 9.23
C LYS A 22 11.44 8.42 9.30
N ILE A 23 10.15 8.30 9.03
CA ILE A 23 9.23 9.44 9.16
C ILE A 23 9.00 9.79 10.64
N GLU A 24 8.92 8.80 11.53
CA GLU A 24 8.77 9.04 12.96
C GLU A 24 9.99 9.78 13.55
N GLU A 25 11.20 9.47 13.10
CA GLU A 25 12.43 10.18 13.49
C GLU A 25 12.39 11.67 13.12
N LEU A 26 11.68 12.03 12.05
CA LEU A 26 11.49 13.42 11.62
C LEU A 26 10.28 14.09 12.29
N SER A 27 9.47 13.32 13.04
CA SER A 27 8.18 13.80 13.54
C SER A 27 8.26 14.87 14.61
N GLU A 28 9.40 14.98 15.29
CA GLU A 28 9.67 16.04 16.26
C GLU A 28 9.74 17.43 15.61
N ASP A 29 10.09 17.49 14.32
CA ASP A 29 10.19 18.73 13.53
C ASP A 29 8.90 19.06 12.77
N PHE A 30 7.84 18.26 12.94
CA PHE A 30 6.58 18.48 12.22
C PHE A 30 5.81 19.67 12.77
N THR A 31 5.18 20.41 11.86
CA THR A 31 4.07 21.30 12.21
C THR A 31 2.90 20.46 12.72
N GLU A 32 1.99 21.07 13.48
CA GLU A 32 0.78 20.40 13.97
C GLU A 32 -0.02 19.74 12.84
N GLU A 33 -0.18 20.45 11.72
CA GLU A 33 -0.84 19.96 10.50
C GLU A 33 -0.12 18.75 9.88
N ALA A 34 1.22 18.78 9.81
CA ALA A 34 2.00 17.64 9.32
C ALA A 34 1.93 16.44 10.29
N GLY A 35 1.86 16.69 11.60
CA GLY A 35 1.67 15.67 12.64
C GLY A 35 0.31 14.97 12.52
N GLU A 36 -0.78 15.73 12.34
CA GLU A 36 -2.11 15.18 12.11
C GLU A 36 -2.16 14.34 10.82
N PHE A 37 -1.58 14.85 9.74
CA PHE A 37 -1.50 14.11 8.48
C PHE A 37 -0.68 12.82 8.63
N TRP A 38 0.41 12.86 9.39
CA TRP A 38 1.22 11.69 9.68
C TRP A 38 0.44 10.61 10.45
N VAL A 39 -0.36 11.00 11.44
CA VAL A 39 -1.25 10.09 12.16
C VAL A 39 -2.23 9.39 11.22
N ASP A 40 -2.78 10.11 10.24
CA ASP A 40 -3.67 9.52 9.23
C ASP A 40 -2.93 8.61 8.24
N LEU A 41 -1.70 8.95 7.88
CA LEU A 41 -0.86 8.12 7.03
C LEU A 41 -0.51 6.79 7.72
N LYS A 42 -0.18 6.80 9.02
CA LYS A 42 0.02 5.59 9.83
C LYS A 42 -1.19 4.66 9.80
N LYS A 43 -2.42 5.21 9.92
CA LYS A 43 -3.65 4.39 9.85
C LYS A 43 -3.77 3.68 8.50
N ARG A 44 -3.42 4.36 7.40
CA ARG A 44 -3.44 3.78 6.06
C ARG A 44 -2.34 2.73 5.88
N PHE A 45 -1.14 2.96 6.40
CA PHE A 45 -0.05 1.97 6.44
C PHE A 45 -0.43 0.71 7.22
N ALA A 46 -1.06 0.86 8.39
CA ALA A 46 -1.61 -0.26 9.15
C ALA A 46 -2.59 -1.08 8.30
N GLY A 47 -3.47 -0.41 7.55
CA GLY A 47 -4.41 -1.08 6.64
C GLY A 47 -3.75 -1.85 5.49
N VAL A 48 -2.53 -1.48 5.06
CA VAL A 48 -1.73 -2.30 4.12
C VAL A 48 -1.10 -3.48 4.84
N ASN A 49 -0.52 -3.25 6.02
CA ASN A 49 0.13 -4.29 6.81
C ASN A 49 -0.85 -5.42 7.17
N ASP A 50 -2.08 -5.08 7.51
CA ASP A 50 -3.14 -6.05 7.81
C ASP A 50 -3.44 -6.92 6.60
N LYS A 51 -3.55 -6.35 5.39
CA LYS A 51 -3.74 -7.17 4.17
C LYS A 51 -2.54 -8.03 3.80
N LEU A 52 -1.33 -7.55 4.08
CA LEU A 52 -0.12 -8.36 3.97
C LEU A 52 -0.06 -9.47 5.03
N LYS A 53 -0.68 -9.31 6.21
CA LYS A 53 -0.83 -10.38 7.21
C LYS A 53 -1.87 -11.40 6.78
N ASP A 54 -3.05 -10.95 6.35
CA ASP A 54 -4.11 -11.82 5.84
C ASP A 54 -3.57 -12.69 4.69
N ALA A 55 -2.89 -12.08 3.72
CA ALA A 55 -2.27 -12.80 2.62
C ALA A 55 -1.26 -13.85 3.09
N TYR A 56 -0.44 -13.54 4.10
CA TYR A 56 0.55 -14.46 4.67
C TYR A 56 -0.13 -15.68 5.31
N THR A 57 -1.17 -15.42 6.12
CA THR A 57 -1.96 -16.45 6.79
C THR A 57 -2.69 -17.33 5.78
N ASP A 58 -3.31 -16.74 4.75
CA ASP A 58 -3.96 -17.49 3.68
C ASP A 58 -2.98 -18.39 2.93
N PHE A 59 -1.73 -17.95 2.72
CA PHE A 59 -0.68 -18.80 2.17
C PHE A 59 -0.28 -19.93 3.13
N GLU A 60 -0.18 -19.70 4.45
CA GLU A 60 0.06 -20.75 5.45
C GLU A 60 -1.03 -21.82 5.47
N GLU A 61 -2.28 -21.40 5.32
CA GLU A 61 -3.44 -22.29 5.29
C GLU A 61 -3.64 -22.98 3.93
N LYS A 62 -2.70 -22.79 2.98
CA LYS A 62 -2.76 -23.29 1.60
C LYS A 62 -3.96 -22.78 0.80
N ALA A 63 -4.54 -21.65 1.22
CA ALA A 63 -5.59 -20.94 0.49
C ALA A 63 -4.99 -20.00 -0.57
N GLU A 64 -4.31 -20.58 -1.57
CA GLU A 64 -3.47 -19.83 -2.53
C GLU A 64 -4.19 -18.68 -3.25
N LEU A 65 -5.43 -18.87 -3.70
CA LEU A 65 -6.23 -17.82 -4.33
C LEU A 65 -6.50 -16.66 -3.36
N LYS A 66 -6.84 -16.95 -2.09
CA LYS A 66 -7.06 -15.92 -1.08
C LYS A 66 -5.78 -15.16 -0.77
N GLY A 67 -4.65 -15.87 -0.66
CA GLY A 67 -3.34 -15.24 -0.47
C GLY A 67 -2.95 -14.32 -1.62
N GLN A 68 -3.22 -14.73 -2.86
CA GLN A 68 -2.98 -13.90 -4.05
C GLN A 68 -3.90 -12.67 -4.10
N LEU A 69 -5.18 -12.84 -3.78
CA LEU A 69 -6.14 -11.74 -3.67
C LEU A 69 -5.74 -10.75 -2.57
N GLY A 70 -5.29 -11.23 -1.41
CA GLY A 70 -4.80 -10.40 -0.32
C GLY A 70 -3.58 -9.57 -0.73
N MET A 71 -2.67 -10.14 -1.51
CA MET A 71 -1.54 -9.39 -2.09
C MET A 71 -1.97 -8.30 -3.06
N MET A 72 -2.98 -8.59 -3.88
CA MET A 72 -3.52 -7.58 -4.80
C MET A 72 -4.27 -6.48 -4.06
N GLU A 73 -5.00 -6.81 -2.99
CA GLU A 73 -5.70 -5.81 -2.18
C GLU A 73 -4.69 -4.90 -1.47
N ALA A 74 -3.62 -5.47 -0.92
CA ALA A 74 -2.53 -4.71 -0.34
C ALA A 74 -1.90 -3.73 -1.35
N ARG A 75 -1.71 -4.17 -2.61
CA ARG A 75 -1.19 -3.32 -3.69
C ARG A 75 -2.14 -2.18 -4.03
N ASP A 76 -3.43 -2.45 -4.15
CA ASP A 76 -4.45 -1.41 -4.43
C ASP A 76 -4.48 -0.35 -3.30
N ARG A 77 -4.35 -0.78 -2.04
CA ARG A 77 -4.20 0.12 -0.89
C ARG A 77 -2.91 0.94 -0.94
N VAL A 78 -1.80 0.37 -1.41
CA VAL A 78 -0.54 1.10 -1.61
C VAL A 78 -0.60 2.08 -2.78
N GLU A 79 -1.30 1.75 -3.86
CA GLU A 79 -1.51 2.71 -4.95
C GLU A 79 -2.26 3.95 -4.46
N LYS A 80 -3.29 3.77 -3.62
CA LYS A 80 -4.02 4.87 -2.97
C LYS A 80 -3.17 5.69 -1.99
N LEU A 81 -2.12 5.09 -1.43
CA LEU A 81 -1.19 5.76 -0.54
C LEU A 81 -0.25 6.72 -1.27
N LYS A 82 0.05 6.48 -2.56
CA LYS A 82 0.99 7.32 -3.33
C LYS A 82 0.58 8.79 -3.32
N GLU A 83 -0.70 9.08 -3.48
CA GLU A 83 -1.21 10.46 -3.48
C GLU A 83 -1.09 11.11 -2.09
N ALA A 84 -1.52 10.40 -1.04
CA ALA A 84 -1.42 10.89 0.34
C ALA A 84 0.04 11.13 0.76
N THR A 85 0.95 10.27 0.31
CA THR A 85 2.37 10.42 0.60
C THR A 85 2.97 11.62 -0.12
N HIS A 86 2.57 11.87 -1.37
CA HIS A 86 3.00 13.06 -2.10
C HIS A 86 2.55 14.35 -1.38
N GLU A 87 1.31 14.38 -0.92
CA GLU A 87 0.77 15.49 -0.11
C GLU A 87 1.53 15.66 1.21
N PHE A 88 1.86 14.57 1.90
CA PHE A 88 2.68 14.59 3.12
C PHE A 88 4.07 15.17 2.86
N THR A 89 4.78 14.69 1.83
CA THR A 89 6.12 15.20 1.49
C THR A 89 6.10 16.69 1.20
N TYR A 90 5.02 17.18 0.57
CA TYR A 90 4.84 18.61 0.36
C TYR A 90 4.65 19.36 1.69
N LYS A 91 3.75 18.90 2.57
CA LYS A 91 3.49 19.53 3.88
C LYS A 91 4.75 19.60 4.74
N VAL A 92 5.59 18.56 4.73
CA VAL A 92 6.89 18.54 5.45
C VAL A 92 7.95 19.39 4.73
N SER A 93 7.85 19.58 3.40
CA SER A 93 8.81 20.36 2.59
C SER A 93 8.50 21.87 2.50
N THR A 94 7.46 22.37 3.18
CA THR A 94 6.96 23.76 3.01
C THR A 94 7.90 24.86 3.55
N LYS A 95 8.95 25.15 2.76
CA LYS A 95 9.22 26.51 2.24
C LYS A 95 8.48 26.80 0.93
N ALA A 96 7.85 25.82 0.28
CA ALA A 96 7.14 26.01 -1.00
C ALA A 96 5.63 26.07 -0.75
N GLN A 97 5.15 27.25 -0.36
CA GLN A 97 3.73 27.60 -0.25
C GLN A 97 3.15 27.85 -1.64
N GLU A 98 1.92 27.40 -1.85
CA GLU A 98 1.06 27.55 -3.03
C GLU A 98 1.06 26.36 -4.01
N GLU A 99 -0.15 26.07 -4.46
CA GLU A 99 -0.65 24.90 -5.20
C GLU A 99 -0.85 23.64 -4.37
N LEU A 100 -2.12 23.31 -4.03
CA LEU A 100 -2.69 21.94 -4.14
C LEU A 100 -4.13 21.78 -3.61
N ASP A 101 -5.04 22.75 -3.78
CA ASP A 101 -6.49 22.51 -3.60
C ASP A 101 -7.06 21.39 -4.52
N ILE A 102 -6.26 20.93 -5.48
CA ILE A 102 -6.62 19.90 -6.46
C ILE A 102 -6.28 18.46 -5.96
N ALA A 103 -5.31 18.29 -5.05
CA ALA A 103 -4.92 16.94 -4.56
C ALA A 103 -5.89 16.38 -3.52
N ALA A 104 -6.35 17.21 -2.57
CA ALA A 104 -7.31 16.79 -1.56
C ALA A 104 -8.66 16.35 -2.16
N LEU A 105 -9.13 17.07 -3.21
CA LEU A 105 -10.33 16.71 -3.97
C LEU A 105 -10.18 15.36 -4.71
N LYS A 106 -9.00 15.07 -5.27
CA LYS A 106 -8.73 13.81 -5.97
C LYS A 106 -8.59 12.61 -5.03
N ALA A 107 -7.93 12.79 -3.88
CA ALA A 107 -7.82 11.75 -2.86
C ALA A 107 -9.20 11.36 -2.29
N HIS A 108 -10.13 12.31 -2.19
CA HIS A 108 -11.50 12.05 -1.74
C HIS A 108 -12.36 11.35 -2.81
N LEU A 109 -12.11 11.61 -4.09
CA LEU A 109 -12.74 10.88 -5.21
C LEU A 109 -12.20 9.44 -5.33
N ALA A 110 -10.88 9.26 -5.21
CA ALA A 110 -10.24 7.94 -5.21
C ALA A 110 -10.68 7.06 -4.02
N LYS A 111 -11.11 7.65 -2.90
CA LYS A 111 -11.69 6.93 -1.76
C LYS A 111 -13.07 6.36 -2.08
N MET A 112 -13.90 7.13 -2.78
CA MET A 112 -15.32 6.81 -3.05
C MET A 112 -15.48 5.76 -4.15
N GLU A 113 -14.58 5.73 -5.14
CA GLU A 113 -14.64 4.76 -6.25
C GLU A 113 -14.15 3.35 -5.87
N SER A 114 -13.55 3.17 -4.69
CA SER A 114 -12.61 2.06 -4.51
C SER A 114 -13.08 0.83 -3.73
N GLU A 115 -14.13 0.95 -2.92
CA GLU A 115 -14.74 -0.20 -2.25
C GLU A 115 -15.62 -0.98 -3.24
N ASP A 116 -16.40 -0.26 -4.06
CA ASP A 116 -17.25 -0.84 -5.10
C ASP A 116 -16.42 -1.53 -6.21
N LEU A 117 -15.27 -0.97 -6.60
CA LEU A 117 -14.40 -1.56 -7.62
C LEU A 117 -13.64 -2.80 -7.15
N TRP A 118 -13.43 -2.98 -5.84
CA TRP A 118 -12.65 -4.12 -5.36
C TRP A 118 -13.39 -5.45 -5.53
N GLU A 119 -14.70 -5.47 -5.28
CA GLU A 119 -15.51 -6.69 -5.49
C GLU A 119 -15.49 -7.14 -6.96
N GLU A 120 -15.52 -6.20 -7.91
CA GLU A 120 -15.45 -6.50 -9.34
C GLU A 120 -14.06 -7.02 -9.72
N LYS A 121 -12.99 -6.34 -9.28
CA LYS A 121 -11.60 -6.80 -9.49
C LYS A 121 -11.35 -8.18 -8.89
N GLN A 122 -11.95 -8.49 -7.73
CA GLN A 122 -11.84 -9.81 -7.12
C GLN A 122 -12.49 -10.90 -7.97
N LYS A 123 -13.68 -10.63 -8.53
CA LYS A 123 -14.38 -11.55 -9.44
C LYS A 123 -13.57 -11.78 -10.71
N GLU A 124 -13.07 -10.72 -11.32
CA GLU A 124 -12.22 -10.78 -12.51
C GLU A 124 -10.93 -11.58 -12.24
N PHE A 125 -10.24 -11.31 -11.13
CA PHE A 125 -9.04 -12.06 -10.76
C PHE A 125 -9.32 -13.54 -10.49
N SER A 126 -10.47 -13.86 -9.89
CA SER A 126 -10.88 -15.25 -9.68
C SER A 126 -11.11 -15.98 -11.00
N LEU A 127 -11.63 -15.31 -12.03
CA LEU A 127 -11.73 -15.86 -13.39
C LEU A 127 -10.35 -16.08 -13.99
N ILE A 128 -9.45 -15.10 -13.91
CA ILE A 128 -8.06 -15.25 -14.37
C ILE A 128 -7.36 -16.42 -13.67
N TYR A 129 -7.58 -16.62 -12.37
CA TYR A 129 -7.01 -17.74 -11.63
C TYR A 129 -7.57 -19.10 -12.11
N GLN A 130 -8.87 -19.17 -12.38
CA GLN A 130 -9.51 -20.37 -12.92
C GLN A 130 -9.00 -20.69 -14.34
N ASP A 131 -8.82 -19.67 -15.17
CA ASP A 131 -8.36 -19.80 -16.55
C ASP A 131 -6.84 -20.06 -16.63
N SER A 132 -6.05 -19.39 -15.79
CA SER A 132 -4.59 -19.43 -15.79
C SER A 132 -4.00 -19.10 -14.42
N LYS A 133 -3.79 -20.16 -13.63
CA LYS A 133 -3.12 -20.06 -12.32
C LYS A 133 -1.74 -19.39 -12.40
N ILE A 134 -0.97 -19.67 -13.45
CA ILE A 134 0.37 -19.10 -13.67
C ILE A 134 0.30 -17.57 -13.87
N GLU A 135 -0.73 -17.10 -14.57
CA GLU A 135 -0.93 -15.67 -14.83
C GLU A 135 -1.38 -14.93 -13.57
N ALA A 136 -2.32 -15.50 -12.83
CA ALA A 136 -2.73 -15.00 -11.52
C ALA A 136 -1.55 -14.92 -10.54
N GLU A 137 -0.71 -15.96 -10.50
CA GLU A 137 0.53 -15.96 -9.70
C GLU A 137 1.49 -14.83 -10.10
N LYS A 138 1.69 -14.61 -11.41
CA LYS A 138 2.58 -13.56 -11.92
C LYS A 138 2.07 -12.17 -11.51
N LEU A 139 0.76 -11.94 -11.60
CA LEU A 139 0.12 -10.69 -11.19
C LEU A 139 0.29 -10.45 -9.69
N ALA A 140 0.02 -11.45 -8.85
CA ALA A 140 0.20 -11.34 -7.40
C ALA A 140 1.66 -11.13 -7.00
N LYS A 141 2.62 -11.78 -7.67
CA LYS A 141 4.07 -11.55 -7.44
C LYS A 141 4.47 -10.13 -7.81
N LYS A 142 3.98 -9.64 -8.96
CA LYS A 142 4.20 -8.26 -9.40
C LYS A 142 3.65 -7.27 -8.38
N ALA A 143 2.44 -7.52 -7.88
CA ALA A 143 1.81 -6.71 -6.84
C ALA A 143 2.70 -6.58 -5.60
N GLY A 144 3.22 -7.69 -5.07
CA GLY A 144 4.11 -7.65 -3.91
C GLY A 144 5.43 -6.94 -4.14
N LYS A 145 6.01 -7.05 -5.34
CA LYS A 145 7.23 -6.29 -5.70
C LYS A 145 6.96 -4.79 -5.75
N GLU A 146 5.85 -4.39 -6.36
CA GLU A 146 5.45 -2.98 -6.46
C GLU A 146 5.18 -2.37 -5.09
N ILE A 147 4.56 -3.10 -4.16
CA ILE A 147 4.39 -2.67 -2.77
C ILE A 147 5.75 -2.34 -2.15
N ASN A 148 6.70 -3.26 -2.25
CA ASN A 148 8.04 -3.08 -1.70
C ASN A 148 8.78 -1.88 -2.34
N GLU A 149 8.69 -1.72 -3.66
CA GLU A 149 9.29 -0.59 -4.37
C GLU A 149 8.72 0.76 -3.91
N VAL A 150 7.40 0.84 -3.66
CA VAL A 150 6.78 2.08 -3.17
C VAL A 150 7.30 2.44 -1.79
N PHE A 151 7.35 1.49 -0.85
CA PHE A 151 7.84 1.76 0.51
C PHE A 151 9.34 2.08 0.54
N LEU A 152 10.14 1.45 -0.33
CA LEU A 152 11.56 1.80 -0.48
C LEU A 152 11.73 3.24 -0.99
N LYS A 153 11.01 3.63 -2.03
CA LYS A 153 11.03 5.03 -2.53
C LYS A 153 10.59 6.02 -1.46
N LEU A 154 9.57 5.66 -0.67
CA LEU A 154 9.12 6.44 0.47
C LEU A 154 10.27 6.71 1.46
N THR A 155 11.05 5.68 1.75
CA THR A 155 12.23 5.77 2.63
C THR A 155 13.36 6.61 2.01
N GLU A 156 13.40 6.79 0.69
CA GLU A 156 14.39 7.63 0.00
C GLU A 156 13.97 9.11 -0.09
N MET A 157 12.67 9.40 -0.03
CA MET A 157 12.11 10.75 -0.21
C MET A 157 12.09 11.61 1.06
N VAL A 158 12.01 10.99 2.24
CA VAL A 158 12.15 11.61 3.58
C VAL A 158 13.57 11.45 4.05
#